data_AF-A0A7X3ZYD3-F1
#
_entry.id   AF-A0A7X3ZYD3-F1
#
_cell.length_a   1.000
_cell.length_b   1.000
_cell.length_c   1.000
_cell.angle_alpha   90.00
_cell.angle_beta   90.00
_cell.angle_gamma   90.00
#
_symmetry.space_group_name_H-M   'P 1'
#
loop_
_entity.id
_entity.type
_entity.pdbx_description
1 polymer ?
#
loop_
_entity_poly.entity_id
_entity_poly.type
_entity_poly.pdbx_seq_one_letter_code
_entity_poly.pdbx_strand_id
1 'polypeptide(L)'
;MGKRFTEDDDALLAELGVDIEASKTAGRSSEEERVIAGFEEIQRFVDEQGRPPRHGEDRDIFERLYSVRLDRIRGLPALADLVRPLDRQELLTLPNVTESVEKGLDDDALLAELGVEAPPITELRHVRSTAEKRAAEEMASRSPCADFATFRPLFEQVQRDLENGVRETRPFEMKAEIEKGRFFIVGGQKALIAEIGEIAPNAQGRTDARMRVIFDNGTESNMLMRSLQRALNKDEAGRRITEPCAGSLFAHDRVEGDEASGTIYVLRSRSDLPLVADNRDLVHKIGVTN
;
A
#
# COMPACT_ATOMS: atom_id res chain seq x y z
N MET A 1 39.68 8.78 22.32
CA MET A 1 40.61 8.17 23.28
C MET A 1 41.49 9.28 23.85
N GLY A 2 40.99 10.07 24.79
CA GLY A 2 41.73 11.18 25.41
C GLY A 2 42.38 10.70 26.70
N LYS A 3 43.70 10.84 26.79
CA LYS A 3 44.53 10.49 27.96
C LYS A 3 43.94 11.13 29.21
N ARG A 4 43.49 10.31 30.17
CA ARG A 4 43.07 10.78 31.48
C ARG A 4 44.32 11.16 32.26
N PHE A 5 44.27 12.33 32.88
CA PHE A 5 45.18 12.69 33.96
C PHE A 5 45.08 11.61 35.03
N THR A 6 46.23 11.14 35.48
CA THR A 6 46.32 10.12 36.52
C THR A 6 46.34 10.78 37.88
N GLU A 7 45.94 10.05 38.93
CA GLU A 7 45.87 10.59 40.30
C GLU A 7 47.23 11.13 40.80
N ASP A 8 48.33 10.62 40.24
CA ASP A 8 49.69 11.16 40.47
C ASP A 8 49.88 12.58 39.90
N ASP A 9 49.23 12.92 38.78
CA ASP A 9 49.28 14.25 38.19
C ASP A 9 48.49 15.26 39.04
N ASP A 10 47.35 14.84 39.58
CA ASP A 10 46.51 15.66 40.45
C ASP A 10 47.17 15.87 41.83
N ALA A 11 47.88 14.86 42.34
CA ALA A 11 48.67 14.97 43.57
C ALA A 11 49.85 15.95 43.42
N LEU A 12 50.54 15.93 42.27
CA LEU A 12 51.60 16.89 41.95
C LEU A 12 51.07 18.32 41.78
N LEU A 13 49.89 18.49 41.17
CA LEU A 13 49.24 19.80 41.01
C LEU A 13 48.80 20.40 42.34
N ALA A 14 48.31 19.57 43.27
CA ALA A 14 47.94 19.98 44.61
C ALA A 14 49.17 20.40 45.46
N GLU A 15 50.30 19.72 45.29
CA GLU A 15 51.56 20.07 45.97
C GLU A 15 52.17 21.39 45.45
N LEU A 16 51.84 21.79 44.21
CA LEU A 16 52.29 23.02 43.57
C LEU A 16 51.38 24.25 43.82
N GLY A 17 50.20 24.07 44.43
CA GLY A 17 49.31 25.16 44.85
C GLY A 17 48.78 26.04 43.72
N VAL A 18 48.62 25.50 42.50
CA VAL A 18 48.11 26.23 41.33
C VAL A 18 46.72 25.73 40.96
N ASP A 19 45.68 26.50 41.33
CA ASP A 19 44.33 26.34 40.80
C ASP A 19 44.24 27.04 39.43
N ILE A 20 44.06 26.26 38.36
CA ILE A 20 43.87 26.79 37.00
C ILE A 20 42.37 26.77 36.66
N GLU A 21 41.69 27.90 36.86
CA GLU A 21 40.35 28.11 36.29
C GLU A 21 40.45 28.43 34.79
N ALA A 22 40.20 27.43 33.94
CA ALA A 22 40.08 27.64 32.51
C ALA A 22 38.65 28.08 32.14
N SER A 23 38.45 29.38 31.88
CA SER A 23 37.22 29.88 31.24
C SER A 23 37.16 29.39 29.79
N LYS A 24 36.05 28.78 29.38
CA LYS A 24 35.78 28.43 27.96
C LYS A 24 34.50 29.11 27.49
N THR A 25 34.65 30.07 26.58
CA THR A 25 33.61 30.49 25.63
C THR A 25 33.29 29.29 24.73
N ALA A 26 32.13 28.67 24.91
CA ALA A 26 31.62 27.64 24.01
C ALA A 26 30.91 28.31 22.82
N GLY A 27 31.26 27.93 21.59
CA GLY A 27 30.68 28.45 20.36
C GLY A 27 29.17 28.19 20.29
N ARG A 28 28.43 29.17 19.75
CA ARG A 28 26.98 29.09 19.58
C ARG A 28 26.59 27.88 18.74
N SER A 29 25.45 27.28 19.04
CA SER A 29 24.93 26.17 18.24
C SER A 29 24.36 26.67 16.91
N SER A 30 24.28 25.80 15.90
CA SER A 30 23.66 26.14 14.60
C SER A 30 22.21 26.59 14.75
N GLU A 31 21.51 26.12 15.78
CA GLU A 31 20.14 26.54 16.09
C GLU A 31 20.10 27.95 16.67
N GLU A 32 21.02 28.29 17.58
CA GLU A 32 21.16 29.63 18.14
C GLU A 32 21.53 30.66 17.06
N GLU A 33 22.46 30.32 16.16
CA GLU A 33 22.83 31.17 15.03
C GLU A 33 21.65 31.44 14.10
N ARG A 34 20.81 30.43 13.84
CA ARG A 34 19.58 30.59 13.03
C ARG A 34 18.57 31.51 13.70
N VAL A 35 18.39 31.39 15.02
CA VAL A 35 17.48 32.26 15.78
C VAL A 35 17.98 33.70 15.76
N ILE A 36 19.29 33.90 15.93
CA ILE A 36 19.93 35.23 15.86
C ILE A 36 19.74 35.85 14.47
N ALA A 37 20.08 35.13 13.40
CA ALA A 37 19.90 35.62 12.03
C ALA A 37 18.44 35.95 11.72
N GLY A 38 17.51 35.10 12.17
CA GLY A 38 16.08 35.35 12.02
C GLY A 38 15.59 36.58 12.79
N PHE A 39 16.20 36.91 13.93
CA PHE A 39 15.89 38.12 14.70
C PHE A 39 16.48 39.38 14.06
N GLU A 40 17.67 39.29 13.46
CA GLU A 40 18.26 40.39 12.69
C GLU A 40 17.44 40.75 11.45
N GLU A 41 16.85 39.76 10.77
CA GLU A 41 15.89 40.00 9.68
C GLU A 41 14.66 40.79 10.16
N ILE A 42 14.15 40.46 11.36
CA ILE A 42 13.03 41.18 11.96
C ILE A 42 13.42 42.62 12.28
N GLN A 43 14.62 42.84 12.86
CA GLN A 43 15.09 44.20 13.15
C GLN A 43 15.25 45.04 11.88
N ARG A 44 15.78 44.44 10.80
CA ARG A 44 15.88 45.10 9.49
C ARG A 44 14.50 45.46 8.94
N PHE A 45 13.51 44.57 9.05
CA PHE A 45 12.14 44.88 8.68
C PHE A 45 11.60 46.09 9.45
N VAL A 46 11.88 46.19 10.76
CA VAL A 46 11.47 47.35 11.56
C VAL A 46 12.23 48.62 11.17
N ASP A 47 13.51 48.54 10.82
CA ASP A 47 14.27 49.69 10.32
C ASP A 47 13.68 50.21 8.99
N GLU A 48 13.27 49.30 8.11
CA GLU A 48 12.71 49.64 6.79
C GLU A 48 11.26 50.15 6.86
N GLN A 49 10.42 49.53 7.69
CA GLN A 49 8.97 49.81 7.76
C GLN A 49 8.60 50.75 8.91
N GLY A 50 9.55 51.06 9.81
CA GLY A 50 9.33 51.89 11.00
C GLY A 50 8.36 51.30 12.02
N ARG A 51 7.99 50.02 11.89
CA ARG A 51 6.98 49.35 12.73
C ARG A 51 7.28 47.86 12.90
N PRO A 52 6.88 47.24 14.02
CA PRO A 52 7.00 45.79 14.19
C PRO A 52 6.08 45.03 13.23
N PRO A 53 6.48 43.81 12.80
CA PRO A 53 5.67 42.96 11.95
C PRO A 53 4.37 42.56 12.67
N ARG A 54 3.26 42.48 11.93
CA ARG A 54 1.95 42.12 12.50
C ARG A 54 1.31 40.97 11.73
N HIS A 55 0.34 40.32 12.36
CA HIS A 55 -0.48 39.28 11.75
C HIS A 55 -1.50 39.86 10.77
N GLY A 56 -1.95 39.03 9.82
CA GLY A 56 -3.03 39.36 8.88
C GLY A 56 -2.83 38.70 7.51
N GLU A 57 -3.88 38.11 6.95
CA GLU A 57 -3.82 37.39 5.66
C GLU A 57 -3.52 38.30 4.47
N ASP A 58 -3.91 39.57 4.56
CA ASP A 58 -3.66 40.61 3.54
C ASP A 58 -2.22 41.15 3.55
N ARG A 59 -1.37 40.68 4.47
CA ARG A 59 0.03 41.12 4.60
C ARG A 59 0.99 40.24 3.82
N ASP A 60 2.12 40.84 3.44
CA ASP A 60 3.20 40.16 2.75
C ASP A 60 3.64 38.89 3.50
N ILE A 61 4.06 37.88 2.72
CA ILE A 61 4.45 36.56 3.23
C ILE A 61 5.59 36.69 4.27
N PHE A 62 6.54 37.61 4.05
CA PHE A 62 7.65 37.83 4.98
C PHE A 62 7.20 38.57 6.24
N GLU A 63 6.31 39.56 6.16
CA GLU A 63 5.76 40.24 7.35
C GLU A 63 5.01 39.24 8.25
N ARG A 64 4.23 38.33 7.66
CA ARG A 64 3.57 37.24 8.40
C ARG A 64 4.55 36.26 9.02
N LEU A 65 5.63 35.91 8.31
CA LEU A 65 6.66 35.03 8.85
C LEU A 65 7.40 35.69 10.02
N TYR A 66 7.70 36.98 9.91
CA TYR A 66 8.37 37.76 10.94
C TYR A 66 7.49 37.97 12.17
N SER A 67 6.19 38.20 12.03
CA SER A 67 5.27 38.34 13.17
C SER A 67 5.19 37.05 13.99
N VAL A 68 5.06 35.89 13.33
CA VAL A 68 5.04 34.58 13.99
C VAL A 68 6.38 34.26 14.65
N ARG A 69 7.50 34.54 13.98
CA ARG A 69 8.84 34.33 14.57
C ARG A 69 9.07 35.22 15.79
N LEU A 70 8.70 36.50 15.73
CA LEU A 70 8.84 37.43 16.85
C LEU A 70 8.02 36.96 18.07
N ASP A 71 6.79 36.50 17.84
CA ASP A 71 5.93 35.96 18.90
C ASP A 71 6.51 34.70 19.53
N ARG A 72 7.08 33.81 18.71
CA ARG A 72 7.73 32.60 19.22
C ARG A 72 8.99 32.91 20.05
N ILE A 73 9.76 33.92 19.65
CA ILE A 73 10.93 34.38 20.40
C ILE A 73 10.48 34.99 21.75
N ARG A 74 9.43 35.82 21.75
CA ARG A 74 8.86 36.40 22.99
C ARG A 74 8.27 35.34 23.92
N GLY A 75 7.66 34.29 23.36
CA GLY A 75 7.01 33.23 24.12
C GLY A 75 7.97 32.22 24.78
N LEU A 76 9.24 32.17 24.36
CA LEU A 76 10.24 31.23 24.87
C LEU A 76 11.38 31.98 25.57
N PRO A 77 11.50 31.91 26.91
CA PRO A 77 12.47 32.72 27.65
C PRO A 77 13.92 32.46 27.23
N ALA A 78 14.26 31.20 26.91
CA ALA A 78 15.59 30.84 26.42
C ALA A 78 15.96 31.53 25.09
N LEU A 79 15.00 31.72 24.19
CA LEU A 79 15.24 32.41 22.91
C LEU A 79 15.25 33.92 23.11
N ALA A 80 14.37 34.45 23.97
CA ALA A 80 14.37 35.86 24.34
C ALA A 80 15.71 36.26 24.97
N ASP A 81 16.24 35.47 25.91
CA ASP A 81 17.53 35.74 26.55
C ASP A 81 18.71 35.65 25.59
N LEU A 82 18.65 34.76 24.60
CA LEU A 82 19.66 34.63 23.55
C LEU A 82 19.77 35.90 22.69
N VAL A 83 18.63 36.49 22.31
CA VAL A 83 18.59 37.65 21.40
C VAL A 83 18.44 39.00 22.12
N ARG A 84 18.17 39.00 23.43
CA ARG A 84 18.07 40.21 24.27
C ARG A 84 19.29 41.14 24.15
N PRO A 85 20.55 40.65 24.12
CA PRO A 85 21.71 41.53 23.93
C PRO A 85 21.77 42.19 22.54
N LEU A 86 21.00 41.67 21.58
CA LEU A 86 20.95 42.13 20.19
C LEU A 86 19.72 43.01 19.90
N ASP A 87 18.77 43.10 20.83
CA ASP A 87 17.51 43.85 20.66
C ASP A 87 17.72 45.36 20.86
N ARG A 88 17.97 46.07 19.76
CA ARG A 88 18.20 47.53 19.78
C ARG A 88 16.91 48.34 19.75
N GLN A 89 15.81 47.73 19.31
CA GLN A 89 14.52 48.38 19.03
C GLN A 89 13.47 48.01 20.09
N GLU A 90 13.88 47.36 21.18
CA GLU A 90 13.03 46.91 22.28
C GLU A 90 11.84 46.05 21.80
N LEU A 91 12.08 45.25 20.76
CA LEU A 91 11.05 44.39 20.17
C LEU A 91 10.60 43.31 21.13
N LEU A 92 11.39 42.92 22.11
CA LEU A 92 10.99 41.90 23.09
C LEU A 92 10.03 42.44 24.16
N THR A 93 10.03 43.76 24.41
CA THR A 93 9.25 44.43 25.47
C THR A 93 8.00 45.12 24.95
N LEU A 94 7.88 45.36 23.64
CA LEU A 94 6.68 45.97 23.06
C LEU A 94 5.44 45.10 23.30
N PRO A 95 4.30 45.70 23.74
CA PRO A 95 3.05 44.97 23.93
C PRO A 95 2.62 44.35 22.61
N ASN A 96 2.27 43.06 22.65
CA ASN A 96 1.83 42.35 21.47
C ASN A 96 0.47 42.91 21.03
N VAL A 97 0.43 43.62 19.91
CA VAL A 97 -0.84 44.01 19.25
C VAL A 97 -1.34 42.81 18.47
N THR A 98 -1.58 41.70 19.17
CA THR A 98 -2.39 40.62 18.64
C THR A 98 -3.82 41.07 18.80
N GLU A 99 -4.56 41.20 17.68
CA GLU A 99 -6.01 41.05 17.76
C GLU A 99 -6.23 39.71 18.44
N SER A 100 -6.64 39.81 19.70
CA SER A 100 -6.69 38.69 20.59
C SER A 100 -7.90 37.92 20.11
N VAL A 101 -7.69 36.83 19.38
CA VAL A 101 -8.66 35.74 19.44
C VAL A 101 -8.70 35.40 20.92
N GLU A 102 -9.80 35.76 21.58
CA GLU A 102 -9.94 35.72 23.03
C GLU A 102 -9.40 34.38 23.54
N LYS A 103 -8.30 34.43 24.31
CA LYS A 103 -7.65 33.26 24.93
C LYS A 103 -8.49 32.70 26.09
N GLY A 104 -9.81 32.74 25.96
CA GLY A 104 -10.76 32.33 26.99
C GLY A 104 -11.96 31.57 26.42
N LEU A 105 -12.01 31.31 25.12
CA LEU A 105 -13.01 30.40 24.59
C LEU A 105 -12.49 28.98 24.76
N ASP A 106 -13.19 28.24 25.62
CA ASP A 106 -13.04 26.80 25.78
C ASP A 106 -13.25 26.10 24.43
N ASP A 107 -12.54 25.00 24.19
CA ASP A 107 -12.58 24.28 22.91
C ASP A 107 -14.02 23.86 22.58
N ASP A 108 -14.83 23.53 23.61
CA ASP A 108 -16.24 23.18 23.47
C ASP A 108 -17.12 24.39 23.08
N ALA A 109 -16.78 25.60 23.55
CA ALA A 109 -17.50 26.81 23.19
C ALA A 109 -17.23 27.23 21.73
N LEU A 110 -15.98 27.07 21.27
CA LEU A 110 -15.61 27.27 19.87
C LEU A 110 -16.29 26.25 18.95
N LEU A 111 -16.39 24.99 19.39
CA LEU A 111 -17.07 23.93 18.64
C LEU A 111 -18.57 24.23 18.46
N ALA A 112 -19.21 24.74 19.52
CA ALA A 112 -20.63 25.08 19.54
C ALA A 112 -20.95 26.26 18.60
N GLU A 113 -20.09 27.29 18.55
CA GLU A 113 -20.27 28.42 17.63
C GLU A 113 -20.07 28.02 16.16
N LEU A 114 -19.21 27.04 15.88
CA LEU A 114 -19.05 26.47 14.54
C LEU A 114 -20.25 25.61 14.10
N GLY A 115 -21.11 25.18 15.03
CA GLY A 115 -22.32 24.38 14.74
C GLY A 115 -22.02 22.96 14.25
N VAL A 116 -20.86 22.40 14.59
CA VAL A 116 -20.44 21.07 14.13
C VAL A 116 -20.19 20.15 15.34
N GLU A 117 -20.99 19.09 15.48
CA GLU A 117 -20.58 17.93 16.29
C GLU A 117 -19.39 17.27 15.57
N ALA A 118 -18.18 17.68 15.94
CA ALA A 118 -16.97 17.23 15.27
C ALA A 118 -16.64 15.78 15.71
N PRO A 119 -16.57 14.82 14.78
CA PRO A 119 -16.06 13.50 15.07
C PRO A 119 -14.55 13.52 15.40
N PRO A 120 -14.00 12.47 16.03
CA PRO A 120 -12.59 12.43 16.42
C PRO A 120 -11.62 12.60 15.23
N ILE A 121 -10.65 13.50 15.38
CA ILE A 121 -9.64 13.93 14.36
C ILE A 121 -8.69 12.78 13.96
N THR A 122 -8.65 11.70 14.72
CA THR A 122 -7.88 10.49 14.39
C THR A 122 -8.51 9.65 13.27
N GLU A 123 -9.75 9.95 12.87
CA GLU A 123 -10.43 9.29 11.77
C GLU A 123 -10.28 10.09 10.47
N LEU A 124 -9.49 9.55 9.54
CA LEU A 124 -9.38 10.07 8.18
C LEU A 124 -10.70 9.83 7.43
N ARG A 125 -11.60 10.83 7.41
CA ARG A 125 -12.94 10.70 6.79
C ARG A 125 -12.98 11.00 5.30
N HIS A 126 -12.04 11.81 4.79
CA HIS A 126 -12.07 12.29 3.39
C HIS A 126 -10.92 11.76 2.53
N VAL A 127 -10.05 10.91 3.07
CA VAL A 127 -8.90 10.38 2.35
C VAL A 127 -8.82 8.87 2.52
N ARG A 128 -8.92 8.13 1.42
CA ARG A 128 -8.73 6.67 1.40
C ARG A 128 -7.32 6.33 1.91
N SER A 129 -7.22 5.42 2.87
CA SER A 129 -5.94 4.98 3.43
C SER A 129 -5.05 4.32 2.37
N THR A 130 -3.73 4.28 2.57
CA THR A 130 -2.79 3.64 1.62
C THR A 130 -3.01 2.13 1.52
N ALA A 131 -3.49 1.50 2.60
CA ALA A 131 -3.93 0.11 2.62
C ALA A 131 -5.21 -0.07 1.78
N GLU A 132 -6.18 0.84 1.88
CA GLU A 132 -7.37 0.84 1.02
C GLU A 132 -7.06 1.22 -0.43
N LYS A 133 -6.05 2.05 -0.72
CA LYS A 133 -5.62 2.33 -2.10
C LYS A 133 -5.03 1.10 -2.75
N ARG A 134 -4.19 0.34 -2.04
CA ARG A 134 -3.67 -0.95 -2.52
C ARG A 134 -4.75 -2.02 -2.56
N ALA A 135 -5.66 -2.07 -1.58
CA ALA A 135 -6.79 -2.98 -1.57
C ALA A 135 -7.86 -2.61 -2.62
N ALA A 136 -8.00 -1.34 -3.02
CA ALA A 136 -8.90 -0.87 -4.07
C ALA A 136 -8.27 -0.93 -5.47
N GLU A 137 -6.94 -0.95 -5.58
CA GLU A 137 -6.26 -1.43 -6.79
C GLU A 137 -6.31 -2.97 -6.91
N GLU A 138 -6.34 -3.68 -5.78
CA GLU A 138 -6.48 -5.15 -5.70
C GLU A 138 -7.95 -5.60 -5.86
N MET A 139 -8.91 -4.79 -5.41
CA MET A 139 -10.34 -4.83 -5.75
C MET A 139 -10.61 -3.81 -6.84
N ALA A 140 -10.14 -4.11 -8.05
CA ALA A 140 -10.51 -3.37 -9.24
C ALA A 140 -12.02 -3.05 -9.20
N SER A 141 -12.33 -1.75 -9.30
CA SER A 141 -13.68 -1.21 -9.18
C SER A 141 -14.60 -1.98 -10.12
N ARG A 142 -15.50 -2.76 -9.55
CA ARG A 142 -16.47 -3.51 -10.34
C ARG A 142 -17.41 -2.51 -11.02
N SER A 143 -17.46 -2.53 -12.33
CA SER A 143 -18.42 -1.76 -13.12
C SER A 143 -19.58 -2.66 -13.56
N PRO A 144 -20.77 -2.10 -13.83
CA PRO A 144 -21.83 -2.86 -14.48
C PRO A 144 -21.37 -3.39 -15.84
N CYS A 145 -21.62 -4.67 -16.12
CA CYS A 145 -21.27 -5.31 -17.39
C CYS A 145 -22.37 -5.08 -18.42
N ALA A 146 -22.08 -4.34 -19.49
CA ALA A 146 -23.08 -3.95 -20.49
C ALA A 146 -23.58 -5.12 -21.35
N ASP A 147 -22.72 -6.11 -21.61
CA ASP A 147 -22.92 -7.30 -22.43
C ASP A 147 -23.18 -8.57 -21.58
N PHE A 148 -23.58 -8.41 -20.32
CA PHE A 148 -23.83 -9.52 -19.40
C PHE A 148 -24.85 -10.54 -19.91
N ALA A 149 -25.81 -10.12 -20.74
CA ALA A 149 -26.79 -11.02 -21.35
C ALA A 149 -26.14 -12.19 -22.12
N THR A 150 -24.96 -11.97 -22.70
CA THR A 150 -24.19 -13.01 -23.42
C THR A 150 -23.54 -14.01 -22.46
N PHE A 151 -23.16 -13.57 -21.26
CA PHE A 151 -22.43 -14.38 -20.29
C PHE A 151 -23.34 -15.06 -19.27
N ARG A 152 -24.52 -14.50 -19.01
CA ARG A 152 -25.56 -15.08 -18.15
C ARG A 152 -25.82 -16.58 -18.41
N PRO A 153 -26.06 -17.05 -19.65
CA PRO A 153 -26.31 -18.47 -19.89
C PRO A 153 -25.12 -19.37 -19.50
N LEU A 154 -23.88 -18.86 -19.58
CA LEU A 154 -22.69 -19.60 -19.17
C LEU A 154 -22.66 -19.81 -17.65
N PHE A 155 -23.02 -18.80 -16.87
CA PHE A 155 -23.13 -18.93 -15.41
C PHE A 155 -24.26 -19.86 -15.00
N GLU A 156 -25.41 -19.79 -15.67
CA GLU A 156 -26.55 -20.69 -15.43
C GLU A 156 -26.20 -22.14 -15.81
N GLN A 157 -25.40 -22.36 -16.86
CA GLN A 157 -24.88 -23.67 -17.21
C GLN A 157 -23.90 -24.19 -16.15
N VAL A 158 -22.91 -23.38 -15.74
CA VAL A 158 -21.94 -23.77 -14.72
C VAL A 158 -22.63 -24.10 -13.39
N GLN A 159 -23.67 -23.35 -13.01
CA GLN A 159 -24.45 -23.63 -11.81
C GLN A 159 -25.13 -25.01 -11.89
N ARG A 160 -25.79 -25.33 -13.02
CA ARG A 160 -26.37 -26.65 -13.26
C ARG A 160 -25.31 -27.75 -13.29
N ASP A 161 -24.15 -27.50 -13.89
CA ASP A 161 -23.06 -28.47 -13.96
C ASP A 161 -22.49 -28.78 -12.57
N LEU A 162 -22.41 -27.78 -11.68
CA LEU A 162 -21.99 -27.96 -10.29
C LEU A 162 -23.03 -28.76 -9.48
N GLU A 163 -24.33 -28.48 -9.68
CA GLU A 163 -25.43 -29.20 -9.02
C GLU A 163 -25.52 -30.66 -9.47
N ASN A 164 -25.27 -30.93 -10.75
CA ASN A 164 -25.28 -32.27 -11.32
C ASN A 164 -23.93 -33.02 -11.15
N GLY A 165 -22.93 -32.41 -10.51
CA GLY A 165 -21.60 -33.00 -10.32
C GLY A 165 -20.76 -33.16 -11.59
N VAL A 166 -21.15 -32.53 -12.70
CA VAL A 166 -20.39 -32.53 -13.97
C VAL A 166 -19.12 -31.67 -13.85
N ARG A 167 -19.19 -30.60 -13.05
CA ARG A 167 -18.04 -29.78 -12.66
C ARG A 167 -17.84 -29.88 -11.16
N GLU A 168 -16.59 -29.75 -10.71
CA GLU A 168 -16.23 -29.72 -9.31
C GLU A 168 -15.54 -28.40 -8.96
N THR A 169 -15.67 -27.98 -7.70
CA THR A 169 -14.86 -26.88 -7.16
C THR A 169 -13.63 -27.44 -6.45
N ARG A 170 -12.44 -27.01 -6.84
CA ARG A 170 -11.17 -27.40 -6.21
C ARG A 170 -10.43 -26.19 -5.68
N PRO A 171 -9.64 -26.32 -4.59
CA PRO A 171 -8.76 -25.24 -4.14
C PRO A 171 -7.88 -24.72 -5.27
N PHE A 172 -7.63 -23.40 -5.27
CA PHE A 172 -6.71 -22.80 -6.22
C PHE A 172 -5.27 -23.12 -5.82
N GLU A 173 -4.50 -23.76 -6.72
CA GLU A 173 -3.08 -24.04 -6.53
C GLU A 173 -2.25 -23.20 -7.51
N MET A 174 -1.00 -22.88 -7.17
CA MET A 174 -0.11 -22.03 -8.00
C MET A 174 0.13 -22.55 -9.44
N LYS A 175 -0.19 -23.82 -9.73
CA LYS A 175 -0.10 -24.42 -11.07
C LYS A 175 -1.41 -24.33 -11.88
N ALA A 176 -2.45 -23.68 -11.36
CA ALA A 176 -3.70 -23.52 -12.07
C ALA A 176 -3.56 -22.49 -13.20
N GLU A 177 -3.78 -22.93 -14.43
CA GLU A 177 -3.73 -22.11 -15.64
C GLU A 177 -4.90 -21.11 -15.63
N ILE A 178 -4.56 -19.83 -15.42
CA ILE A 178 -5.49 -18.73 -15.59
C ILE A 178 -5.61 -18.47 -17.09
N GLU A 179 -6.71 -18.96 -17.67
CA GLU A 179 -6.97 -18.89 -19.11
C GLU A 179 -8.34 -18.28 -19.40
N LYS A 180 -8.48 -17.77 -20.62
CA LYS A 180 -9.77 -17.30 -21.14
C LYS A 180 -10.80 -18.43 -21.08
N GLY A 181 -12.01 -18.11 -20.64
CA GLY A 181 -13.13 -19.05 -20.54
C GLY A 181 -13.18 -19.85 -19.24
N ARG A 182 -12.16 -19.76 -18.37
CA ARG A 182 -12.14 -20.47 -17.10
C ARG A 182 -12.99 -19.78 -16.04
N PHE A 183 -13.53 -20.58 -15.13
CA PHE A 183 -14.37 -20.13 -14.02
C PHE A 183 -13.68 -20.31 -12.67
N PHE A 184 -13.87 -19.32 -11.80
CA PHE A 184 -13.33 -19.28 -10.45
C PHE A 184 -14.41 -18.80 -9.47
N ILE A 185 -14.19 -19.06 -8.18
CA ILE A 185 -15.00 -18.53 -7.08
C ILE A 185 -14.09 -17.58 -6.30
N VAL A 186 -14.46 -16.29 -6.30
CA VAL A 186 -13.71 -15.22 -5.64
C VAL A 186 -14.67 -14.45 -4.73
N GLY A 187 -14.41 -14.44 -3.42
CA GLY A 187 -15.29 -13.80 -2.44
C GLY A 187 -16.71 -14.40 -2.46
N GLY A 188 -16.82 -15.71 -2.66
CA GLY A 188 -18.09 -16.43 -2.76
C GLY A 188 -18.90 -16.19 -4.05
N GLN A 189 -18.36 -15.44 -5.03
CA GLN A 189 -19.03 -15.15 -6.30
C GLN A 189 -18.35 -15.89 -7.45
N LYS A 190 -19.14 -16.38 -8.42
CA LYS A 190 -18.60 -17.01 -9.63
C LYS A 190 -18.04 -15.93 -10.54
N ALA A 191 -16.81 -16.12 -11.00
CA ALA A 191 -16.07 -15.22 -11.86
C ALA A 191 -15.61 -15.96 -13.12
N LEU A 192 -15.83 -15.36 -14.29
CA LEU A 192 -15.43 -15.83 -15.61
C LEU A 192 -14.33 -14.93 -16.17
N ILE A 193 -13.26 -15.52 -16.70
CA ILE A 193 -12.25 -14.78 -17.46
C ILE A 193 -12.73 -14.63 -18.89
N ALA A 194 -13.29 -13.47 -19.23
CA ALA A 194 -13.84 -13.20 -20.55
C ALA A 194 -12.71 -12.95 -21.58
N GLU A 195 -11.69 -12.19 -21.18
CA GLU A 195 -10.58 -11.81 -22.05
C GLU A 195 -9.27 -11.69 -21.26
N ILE A 196 -8.16 -12.06 -21.90
CA ILE A 196 -6.81 -11.87 -21.40
C ILE A 196 -6.08 -10.99 -22.44
N GLY A 197 -5.53 -9.87 -21.96
CA GLY A 197 -4.71 -8.98 -22.77
C GLY A 197 -3.31 -9.51 -23.00
N GLU A 198 -2.41 -8.64 -23.45
CA GLU A 198 -1.01 -9.02 -23.71
C GLU A 198 -0.30 -9.46 -22.43
N ILE A 199 0.38 -10.60 -22.51
CA ILE A 199 1.22 -11.12 -21.44
C ILE A 199 2.56 -10.39 -21.51
N ALA A 200 2.85 -9.58 -20.50
CA ALA A 200 4.08 -8.82 -20.40
C ALA A 200 4.87 -9.22 -19.14
N PRO A 201 6.21 -9.31 -19.23
CA PRO A 201 7.02 -9.44 -18.03
C PRO A 201 6.96 -8.14 -17.22
N ASN A 202 6.71 -8.26 -15.92
CA ASN A 202 6.81 -7.13 -15.00
C ASN A 202 8.26 -6.83 -14.64
N ALA A 203 8.50 -5.76 -13.87
CA ALA A 203 9.82 -5.34 -13.40
C ALA A 203 10.60 -6.41 -12.59
N GLN A 204 9.95 -7.50 -12.17
CA GLN A 204 10.55 -8.64 -11.46
C GLN A 204 10.74 -9.87 -12.36
N GLY A 205 10.57 -9.74 -13.68
CA GLY A 205 10.74 -10.82 -14.65
C GLY A 205 9.64 -11.87 -14.65
N ARG A 206 8.51 -11.62 -13.97
CA ARG A 206 7.35 -12.52 -13.92
C ARG A 206 6.30 -12.06 -14.93
N THR A 207 5.67 -12.99 -15.62
CA THR A 207 4.58 -12.70 -16.56
C THR A 207 3.34 -12.20 -15.83
N ASP A 208 2.74 -11.12 -16.34
CA ASP A 208 1.47 -10.57 -15.88
C ASP A 208 0.66 -10.09 -17.09
N ALA A 209 -0.66 -10.09 -16.97
CA ALA A 209 -1.56 -9.67 -18.03
C ALA A 209 -2.79 -9.00 -17.42
N ARG A 210 -3.31 -7.96 -18.08
CA ARG A 210 -4.63 -7.41 -17.75
C ARG A 210 -5.72 -8.33 -18.29
N MET A 211 -6.75 -8.55 -17.50
CA MET A 211 -7.84 -9.46 -17.84
C MET A 211 -9.18 -8.80 -17.54
N ARG A 212 -10.16 -9.08 -18.39
CA ARG A 212 -11.56 -8.74 -18.18
C ARG A 212 -12.24 -9.92 -17.47
N VAL A 213 -12.61 -9.71 -16.21
CA VAL A 213 -13.26 -10.71 -15.36
C VAL A 213 -14.71 -10.31 -15.15
N ILE A 214 -15.64 -11.21 -15.46
CA ILE A 214 -17.09 -11.00 -15.34
C ILE A 214 -17.60 -11.82 -14.16
N PHE A 215 -18.49 -11.25 -13.36
CA PHE A 215 -19.09 -11.89 -12.19
C PHE A 215 -20.56 -12.28 -12.45
N ASP A 216 -21.04 -13.31 -11.76
CA ASP A 216 -22.42 -13.80 -11.86
C ASP A 216 -23.49 -12.77 -11.46
N ASN A 217 -23.12 -11.75 -10.69
CA ASN A 217 -24.00 -10.64 -10.30
C ASN A 217 -24.15 -9.55 -11.38
N GLY A 218 -23.62 -9.76 -12.59
CA GLY A 218 -23.73 -8.78 -13.69
C GLY A 218 -22.71 -7.65 -13.64
N THR A 219 -21.67 -7.77 -12.81
CA THR A 219 -20.56 -6.81 -12.77
C THR A 219 -19.33 -7.35 -13.47
N GLU A 220 -18.46 -6.46 -13.92
CA GLU A 220 -17.17 -6.81 -14.50
C GLU A 220 -16.05 -6.01 -13.84
N SER A 221 -14.84 -6.51 -13.98
CA SER A 221 -13.65 -5.92 -13.42
C SER A 221 -12.48 -6.12 -14.38
N ASN A 222 -11.72 -5.06 -14.61
CA ASN A 222 -10.45 -5.12 -15.31
C ASN A 222 -9.32 -5.26 -14.28
N MET A 223 -8.83 -6.49 -14.07
CA MET A 223 -7.82 -6.80 -13.06
C MET A 223 -6.60 -7.49 -13.65
N LEU A 224 -5.46 -7.37 -12.97
CA LEU A 224 -4.25 -8.09 -13.33
C LEU A 224 -4.36 -9.56 -12.95
N MET A 225 -3.75 -10.44 -13.75
CA MET A 225 -3.66 -11.88 -13.49
C MET A 225 -3.11 -12.15 -12.10
N ARG A 226 -2.07 -11.43 -11.70
CA ARG A 226 -1.47 -11.58 -10.38
C ARG A 226 -2.39 -11.13 -9.22
N SER A 227 -3.22 -10.12 -9.44
CA SER A 227 -4.22 -9.69 -8.45
C SER A 227 -5.28 -10.75 -8.24
N LEU A 228 -5.76 -11.39 -9.32
CA LEU A 228 -6.69 -12.52 -9.23
C LEU A 228 -6.07 -13.70 -8.46
N GLN A 229 -4.81 -14.05 -8.76
CA GLN A 229 -4.09 -15.09 -8.02
C GLN A 229 -3.98 -14.77 -6.52
N ARG A 230 -3.70 -13.52 -6.16
CA ARG A 230 -3.63 -13.11 -4.75
C ARG A 230 -4.99 -13.17 -4.08
N ALA A 231 -6.04 -12.69 -4.74
CA ALA A 231 -7.40 -12.75 -4.24
C ALA A 231 -7.84 -14.19 -3.98
N LEU A 232 -7.55 -15.11 -4.91
CA LEU A 232 -7.86 -16.54 -4.79
C LEU A 232 -7.06 -17.24 -3.69
N ASN A 233 -5.80 -16.86 -3.46
CA ASN A 233 -4.98 -17.45 -2.39
C ASN A 233 -5.27 -16.87 -1.01
N LYS A 234 -5.72 -15.61 -0.94
CA LYS A 234 -6.05 -14.94 0.33
C LYS A 234 -7.42 -15.33 0.85
N ASP A 235 -8.35 -15.64 -0.05
CA ASP A 235 -9.70 -16.06 0.27
C ASP A 235 -9.74 -17.57 0.58
N GLU A 236 -10.20 -17.95 1.76
CA GLU A 236 -10.43 -19.35 2.12
C GLU A 236 -11.52 -20.00 1.24
N ALA A 237 -12.43 -19.19 0.68
CA ALA A 237 -13.42 -19.63 -0.30
C ALA A 237 -12.91 -19.61 -1.75
N GLY A 238 -11.64 -19.24 -1.96
CA GLY A 238 -10.99 -19.19 -3.27
C GLY A 238 -10.90 -20.58 -3.91
N ARG A 239 -11.75 -20.82 -4.91
CA ARG A 239 -11.80 -22.10 -5.63
C ARG A 239 -11.74 -21.90 -7.13
N ARG A 240 -11.17 -22.85 -7.84
CA ARG A 240 -11.37 -22.98 -9.29
C ARG A 240 -12.52 -23.94 -9.55
N ILE A 241 -13.30 -23.65 -10.58
CA ILE A 241 -14.30 -24.56 -11.11
C ILE A 241 -13.63 -25.36 -12.22
N THR A 242 -13.66 -26.68 -12.14
CA THR A 242 -13.07 -27.53 -13.18
C THR A 242 -13.84 -27.39 -14.49
N GLU A 243 -13.15 -27.65 -15.60
CA GLU A 243 -13.87 -27.88 -16.84
C GLU A 243 -14.69 -29.17 -16.72
N PRO A 244 -15.84 -29.23 -17.41
CA PRO A 244 -16.63 -30.44 -17.45
C PRO A 244 -15.73 -31.52 -18.03
N CYS A 245 -15.61 -32.64 -17.32
CA CYS A 245 -14.87 -33.77 -17.85
C CYS A 245 -15.50 -34.12 -19.20
N ALA A 246 -14.70 -34.20 -20.27
CA ALA A 246 -15.17 -34.53 -21.61
C ALA A 246 -15.61 -36.01 -21.66
N GLY A 247 -16.70 -36.35 -20.96
CA GLY A 247 -17.37 -37.62 -20.99
C GLY A 247 -16.58 -38.83 -20.45
N SER A 248 -17.34 -39.92 -20.34
CA SER A 248 -17.03 -41.24 -19.77
C SER A 248 -15.85 -42.02 -20.39
N LEU A 249 -15.02 -41.43 -21.25
CA LEU A 249 -13.87 -42.18 -21.81
C LEU A 249 -12.85 -42.57 -20.74
N PHE A 250 -12.81 -41.87 -19.61
CA PHE A 250 -11.88 -42.10 -18.51
C PHE A 250 -12.54 -42.04 -17.12
N ALA A 251 -13.88 -42.08 -17.04
CA ALA A 251 -14.57 -42.19 -15.76
C ALA A 251 -14.32 -43.59 -15.19
N HIS A 252 -13.92 -43.69 -13.92
CA HIS A 252 -13.69 -44.99 -13.28
C HIS A 252 -14.98 -45.76 -12.98
N ASP A 253 -16.13 -45.07 -13.02
CA ASP A 253 -17.44 -45.60 -12.66
C ASP A 253 -18.32 -45.76 -13.92
N ARG A 254 -18.90 -46.95 -14.10
CA ARG A 254 -19.87 -47.24 -15.17
C ARG A 254 -21.21 -46.59 -14.82
N VAL A 255 -21.81 -45.88 -15.77
CA VAL A 255 -23.13 -45.27 -15.60
C VAL A 255 -24.22 -46.20 -16.14
N GLU A 256 -25.43 -46.14 -15.57
CA GLU A 256 -26.57 -46.93 -16.05
C GLU A 256 -26.93 -46.51 -17.49
N GLY A 257 -26.78 -47.44 -18.44
CA GLY A 257 -26.88 -47.16 -19.89
C GLY A 257 -25.55 -47.20 -20.66
N ASP A 258 -24.42 -47.44 -19.99
CA ASP A 258 -23.15 -47.73 -20.68
C ASP A 258 -23.23 -49.07 -21.44
N GLU A 259 -23.27 -49.00 -22.76
CA GLU A 259 -23.12 -50.17 -23.64
C GLU A 259 -21.65 -50.35 -24.03
N ALA A 260 -21.12 -51.54 -23.82
CA ALA A 260 -19.77 -51.89 -24.23
C ALA A 260 -19.68 -51.86 -25.77
N SER A 261 -19.10 -50.80 -26.33
CA SER A 261 -18.96 -50.61 -27.78
C SER A 261 -17.87 -51.50 -28.43
N GLY A 262 -17.03 -52.17 -27.64
CA GLY A 262 -15.97 -53.03 -28.13
C GLY A 262 -14.83 -53.23 -27.14
N THR A 263 -13.82 -54.01 -27.54
CA THR A 263 -12.60 -54.29 -26.77
C THR A 263 -11.38 -53.72 -27.48
N ILE A 264 -10.55 -52.97 -26.75
CA ILE A 264 -9.25 -52.47 -27.23
C ILE A 264 -8.15 -53.44 -26.79
N TYR A 265 -7.37 -53.93 -27.75
CA TYR A 265 -6.19 -54.75 -27.49
C TYR A 265 -4.93 -53.91 -27.65
N VAL A 266 -4.09 -53.88 -26.62
CA VAL A 266 -2.75 -53.28 -26.67
C VAL A 266 -1.73 -54.41 -26.63
N LEU A 267 -1.04 -54.63 -27.75
CA LEU A 267 -0.08 -55.73 -27.93
C LEU A 267 1.35 -55.18 -28.04
N ARG A 268 2.26 -55.81 -27.30
CA ARG A 268 3.70 -55.58 -27.45
C ARG A 268 4.27 -56.53 -28.50
N SER A 269 5.01 -55.99 -29.46
CA SER A 269 5.65 -56.81 -30.50
C SER A 269 6.74 -57.70 -29.90
N ARG A 270 6.76 -58.97 -30.31
CA ARG A 270 7.83 -59.94 -30.01
C ARG A 270 8.79 -60.13 -31.19
N SER A 271 8.73 -59.28 -32.21
CA SER A 271 9.63 -59.36 -33.35
C SER A 271 11.08 -59.11 -32.95
N ASP A 272 12.00 -59.85 -33.57
CA ASP A 272 13.46 -59.72 -33.37
C ASP A 272 14.12 -58.76 -34.37
N LEU A 273 13.32 -57.99 -35.13
CA LEU A 273 13.84 -56.93 -35.98
C LEU A 273 14.55 -55.87 -35.10
N PRO A 274 15.80 -55.49 -35.39
CA PRO A 274 16.60 -54.60 -34.52
C PRO A 274 15.87 -53.30 -34.14
N LEU A 275 15.24 -52.65 -35.12
CA LEU A 275 14.50 -51.40 -34.92
C LEU A 275 13.29 -51.55 -33.99
N VAL A 276 12.70 -52.74 -33.90
CA VAL A 276 11.54 -53.05 -33.04
C VAL A 276 12.00 -53.55 -31.67
N ALA A 277 13.10 -54.31 -31.61
CA ALA A 277 13.70 -54.78 -30.37
C ALA A 277 14.23 -53.62 -29.52
N ASP A 278 14.90 -52.64 -30.14
CA ASP A 278 15.44 -51.46 -29.46
C ASP A 278 14.34 -50.51 -28.95
N ASN A 279 13.16 -50.52 -29.58
CA ASN A 279 12.04 -49.63 -29.27
C ASN A 279 10.84 -50.37 -28.67
N ARG A 280 11.06 -51.55 -28.08
CA ARG A 280 9.98 -52.46 -27.66
C ARG A 280 9.09 -51.90 -26.55
N ASP A 281 9.58 -50.93 -25.76
CA ASP A 281 8.81 -50.21 -24.75
C ASP A 281 8.10 -48.95 -25.28
N LEU A 282 8.41 -48.53 -26.51
CA LEU A 282 7.82 -47.37 -27.16
C LEU A 282 6.77 -47.78 -28.20
N VAL A 283 6.99 -48.89 -28.91
CA VAL A 283 6.13 -49.33 -30.02
C VAL A 283 5.08 -50.34 -29.53
N HIS A 284 3.82 -49.91 -29.53
CA HIS A 284 2.67 -50.74 -29.21
C HIS A 284 1.73 -50.86 -30.41
N LYS A 285 1.17 -52.05 -30.63
CA LYS A 285 0.12 -52.27 -31.62
C LYS A 285 -1.24 -52.17 -30.91
N ILE A 286 -2.09 -51.28 -31.39
CA ILE A 286 -3.44 -51.10 -30.87
C ILE A 286 -4.44 -51.66 -31.90
N GLY A 287 -5.37 -52.50 -31.44
CA GLY A 287 -6.46 -53.04 -32.24
C GLY A 287 -7.80 -52.88 -31.52
N VAL A 288 -8.89 -52.82 -32.28
CA VAL A 288 -10.25 -52.68 -31.74
C VAL A 288 -11.14 -53.75 -32.38
N THR A 289 -12.00 -54.38 -31.58
CA THR A 289 -13.08 -55.27 -32.06
C THR A 289 -14.41 -54.84 -31.44
N ASN A 290 -15.46 -54.77 -32.26
CA ASN A 290 -16.82 -54.44 -31.84
C ASN A 290 -17.62 -55.69 -31.49
#